data_AF-A0A060ZHJ9-F1
#
_entry.id   AF-A0A060ZHJ9-F1
#
_cell.length_a   1.000
_cell.length_b   1.000
_cell.length_c   1.000
_cell.angle_alpha   90.00
_cell.angle_beta   90.00
_cell.angle_gamma   90.00
#
_symmetry.space_group_name_H-M   'P 1'
#
loop_
_entity.id
_entity.type
_entity.pdbx_description
1 polymer ?
#
loop_
_entity_poly.entity_id
_entity_poly.type
_entity_poly.pdbx_seq_one_letter_code
_entity_poly.pdbx_strand_id
1 'polypeptide(L)'
;MDIEAVSTVNNTELFVESCRAAPYDNPDYHPTYPIIENGCIVDETVQIFSPRHQRHFQFGMEAFKFIGMHDQVYISCSVILCEAGNPNTRCAQGCVNSTSPQPAGHHHHRKREAAMQTAKHHISQGPLRLRKSSESSVTNVNMGLMVGCIVAAVAVLCGVMLYKSKTSGVKYQPLTTFET
;
A
#
# COMPACT_ATOMS: atom_id res chain seq x y z
N MET A 1 8.73 5.62 5.68
CA MET A 1 10.17 5.68 5.40
C MET A 1 10.86 6.35 6.58
N ASP A 2 11.96 5.75 7.06
CA ASP A 2 12.85 6.33 8.10
C ASP A 2 14.16 6.71 7.40
N ILE A 3 14.57 7.97 7.52
CA ILE A 3 15.73 8.57 6.86
C ILE A 3 16.64 9.14 7.94
N GLU A 4 17.86 8.64 7.98
CA GLU A 4 18.89 9.10 8.91
C GLU A 4 20.18 9.43 8.17
N ALA A 5 20.71 10.64 8.39
CA ALA A 5 21.94 11.08 7.75
C ALA A 5 23.15 10.92 8.67
N VAL A 6 24.14 10.18 8.19
CA VAL A 6 25.44 10.05 8.85
C VAL A 6 26.39 11.10 8.25
N SER A 7 26.92 11.97 9.10
CA SER A 7 27.86 13.03 8.70
C SER A 7 28.93 13.19 9.77
N THR A 8 30.17 13.46 9.33
CA THR A 8 31.30 13.84 10.18
C THR A 8 31.30 15.34 10.51
N VAL A 9 30.49 16.14 9.81
CA VAL A 9 30.34 17.57 10.03
C VAL A 9 29.28 17.81 11.10
N ASN A 10 29.70 18.44 12.19
CA ASN A 10 28.81 18.87 13.28
C ASN A 10 27.87 19.99 12.82
N ASN A 11 26.81 20.26 13.60
CA ASN A 11 25.84 21.31 13.32
C ASN A 11 25.19 21.18 11.93
N THR A 12 24.74 19.96 11.59
CA THR A 12 24.05 19.69 10.33
C THR A 12 22.61 19.25 10.56
N GLU A 13 21.71 19.71 9.71
CA GLU A 13 20.31 19.31 9.68
C GLU A 13 19.94 18.65 8.36
N LEU A 14 19.07 17.66 8.42
CA LEU A 14 18.53 16.93 7.27
C LEU A 14 17.24 17.59 6.79
N PHE A 15 17.16 17.82 5.49
CA PHE A 15 15.95 18.29 4.83
C PHE A 15 15.57 17.37 3.69
N VAL A 16 14.31 16.92 3.70
CA VAL A 16 13.71 16.16 2.61
C VAL A 16 13.02 17.13 1.66
N GLU A 17 13.58 17.29 0.47
CA GLU A 17 13.09 18.27 -0.49
C GLU A 17 11.99 17.68 -1.37
N SER A 18 12.13 16.44 -1.83
CA SER A 18 11.06 15.76 -2.57
C SER A 18 11.05 14.27 -2.29
N CYS A 19 9.87 13.66 -2.40
CA CYS A 19 9.68 12.21 -2.38
C CYS A 19 8.61 11.85 -3.39
N ARG A 20 8.82 10.74 -4.11
CA ARG A 20 7.90 10.23 -5.12
C ARG A 20 7.90 8.71 -5.13
N ALA A 21 6.79 8.13 -5.57
CA ALA A 21 6.70 6.71 -5.84
C ALA A 21 6.69 6.43 -7.35
N ALA A 22 7.42 5.38 -7.76
CA ALA A 22 7.52 4.93 -9.14
C ALA A 22 7.70 3.40 -9.22
N PRO A 23 7.34 2.72 -10.31
CA PRO A 23 7.54 1.27 -10.46
C PRO A 23 9.03 0.85 -10.50
N TYR A 24 9.92 1.79 -10.82
CA TYR A 24 11.35 1.59 -10.96
C TYR A 24 12.13 2.63 -10.16
N ASP A 25 13.28 2.23 -9.60
CA ASP A 25 14.20 3.15 -8.94
C ASP A 25 15.07 3.90 -9.98
N ASN A 26 14.41 4.76 -10.75
CA ASN A 26 15.05 5.60 -11.74
C ASN A 26 14.55 7.04 -11.56
N PRO A 27 15.44 8.02 -11.29
CA PRO A 27 15.02 9.41 -11.11
C PRO A 27 14.42 10.05 -12.36
N ASP A 28 14.66 9.51 -13.55
CA ASP A 28 14.12 10.05 -14.81
C ASP A 28 12.81 9.38 -15.25
N TYR A 29 12.36 8.36 -14.52
CA TYR A 29 11.13 7.65 -14.87
C TYR A 29 9.90 8.52 -14.69
N HIS A 30 8.98 8.45 -15.64
CA HIS A 30 7.66 9.06 -15.60
C HIS A 30 6.63 8.07 -16.16
N PRO A 31 5.38 8.08 -15.67
CA PRO A 31 4.83 8.94 -14.62
C PRO A 31 5.25 8.54 -13.20
N THR A 32 5.18 9.46 -12.25
CA THR A 32 5.47 9.22 -10.83
C THR A 32 4.33 9.75 -9.97
N TYR A 33 4.13 9.16 -8.79
CA TYR A 33 3.19 9.66 -7.80
C TYR A 33 3.91 10.56 -6.78
N PRO A 34 3.59 11.85 -6.73
CA PRO A 34 4.28 12.78 -5.85
C PRO A 34 3.78 12.62 -4.40
N ILE A 35 4.71 12.59 -3.45
CA ILE A 35 4.43 12.42 -2.01
C ILE A 35 4.81 13.71 -1.27
N ILE A 36 6.01 14.22 -1.53
CA ILE A 36 6.54 15.49 -1.03
C ILE A 36 7.15 16.23 -2.22
N GLU A 37 6.85 17.52 -2.37
CA GLU A 37 7.42 18.39 -3.41
C GLU A 37 7.88 19.71 -2.80
N ASN A 38 9.13 20.10 -3.06
CA ASN A 38 9.72 21.34 -2.53
C ASN A 38 9.54 21.50 -1.01
N GLY A 39 9.64 20.40 -0.26
CA GLY A 39 9.43 20.35 1.19
C GLY A 39 7.98 20.40 1.63
N CYS A 40 7.04 20.48 0.69
CA CYS A 40 5.60 20.49 0.95
C CYS A 40 5.02 19.08 0.83
N ILE A 41 4.18 18.71 1.79
CA ILE A 41 3.41 17.47 1.72
C ILE A 41 2.32 17.65 0.67
N VAL A 42 2.32 16.79 -0.34
CA VAL A 42 1.31 16.82 -1.43
C VAL A 42 0.38 15.61 -1.40
N ASP A 43 0.81 14.50 -0.79
CA ASP A 43 -0.07 13.38 -0.47
C ASP A 43 -0.70 13.60 0.92
N GLU A 44 -2.02 13.74 0.94
CA GLU A 44 -2.83 13.99 2.15
C GLU A 44 -2.74 12.87 3.20
N THR A 45 -2.32 11.68 2.81
CA THR A 45 -2.19 10.53 3.71
C THR A 45 -0.87 10.50 4.46
N VAL A 46 0.06 11.41 4.12
CA VAL A 46 1.38 11.50 4.75
C VAL A 46 1.24 11.98 6.18
N GLN A 47 1.92 11.27 7.08
CA GLN A 47 2.06 11.63 8.48
C GLN A 47 3.54 11.77 8.80
N ILE A 48 3.96 12.96 9.22
CA ILE A 48 5.34 13.21 9.66
C ILE A 48 5.46 12.85 11.14
N PHE A 49 6.45 12.01 11.46
CA PHE A 49 6.75 11.64 12.84
C PHE A 49 7.80 12.58 13.43
N SER A 50 7.73 12.80 14.74
CA SER A 50 8.67 13.67 15.44
C SER A 50 10.11 13.17 15.28
N PRO A 51 11.06 14.05 14.89
CA PRO A 51 12.43 13.63 14.65
C PRO A 51 13.16 13.33 15.98
N ARG A 52 13.99 12.29 16.00
CA ARG A 52 14.87 11.97 17.13
C ARG A 52 15.99 13.00 17.32
N HIS A 53 16.45 13.61 16.22
CA HIS A 53 17.48 14.64 16.15
C HIS A 53 17.44 15.35 14.79
N GLN A 54 18.20 16.44 14.62
CA GLN A 54 18.20 17.28 13.41
C GLN A 54 18.55 16.55 12.10
N ARG A 55 19.27 15.41 12.17
CA ARG A 55 19.63 14.58 11.01
C ARG A 55 18.69 13.41 10.72
N HIS A 56 17.51 13.39 11.33
CA HIS A 56 16.55 12.29 11.19
C HIS A 56 15.21 12.82 10.70
N PHE A 57 14.62 12.13 9.73
CA PHE A 57 13.30 12.42 9.20
C PHE A 57 12.55 11.12 9.00
N GLN A 58 11.32 11.06 9.49
CA GLN A 58 10.50 9.86 9.37
C GLN A 58 9.08 10.25 8.99
N PHE A 59 8.53 9.53 8.01
CA PHE A 59 7.14 9.71 7.60
C PHE A 59 6.46 8.38 7.31
N GLY A 60 5.16 8.34 7.52
CA GLY A 60 4.25 7.28 7.09
C GLY A 60 3.34 7.80 5.98
N MET A 61 2.77 6.89 5.19
CA MET A 61 1.76 7.21 4.18
C MET A 61 0.89 5.98 3.91
N GLU A 62 -0.28 6.20 3.32
CA GLU A 62 -1.15 5.10 2.87
C GLU A 62 -0.73 4.60 1.48
N ALA A 63 -0.12 3.42 1.45
CA ALA A 63 0.49 2.90 0.23
C ALA A 63 -0.51 2.38 -0.84
N PHE A 64 -1.81 2.25 -0.49
CA PHE A 64 -2.78 1.58 -1.36
C PHE A 64 -3.17 2.39 -2.61
N LYS A 65 -3.12 3.72 -2.57
CA LYS A 65 -3.49 4.56 -3.72
C LYS A 65 -2.55 4.35 -4.92
N PHE A 66 -1.26 4.10 -4.66
CA PHE A 66 -0.27 3.97 -5.73
C PHE A 66 0.10 2.50 -6.04
N ILE A 67 0.31 1.66 -5.02
CA ILE A 67 0.71 0.26 -5.25
C ILE A 67 -0.42 -0.54 -5.93
N GLY A 68 -1.68 -0.12 -5.80
CA GLY A 68 -2.79 -0.80 -6.49
C GLY A 68 -2.68 -0.79 -8.03
N MET A 69 -1.89 0.12 -8.61
CA MET A 69 -1.71 0.25 -10.06
C MET A 69 -0.49 -0.50 -10.60
N HIS A 70 0.44 -0.90 -9.73
CA HIS A 70 1.71 -1.52 -10.12
C HIS A 70 2.11 -2.64 -9.17
N ASP A 71 2.55 -3.78 -9.69
CA ASP A 71 2.91 -4.96 -8.88
C ASP A 71 4.04 -4.69 -7.86
N GLN A 72 4.85 -3.67 -8.13
CA GLN A 72 5.88 -3.18 -7.24
C GLN A 72 6.10 -1.69 -7.40
N VAL A 73 6.51 -1.02 -6.33
CA VAL A 73 6.91 0.39 -6.37
C VAL A 73 8.14 0.66 -5.51
N TYR A 74 8.87 1.69 -5.85
CA TYR A 74 9.96 2.28 -5.07
C TYR A 74 9.50 3.66 -4.60
N ILE A 75 9.86 4.02 -3.38
CA ILE A 75 9.75 5.38 -2.87
C ILE A 75 11.15 5.99 -2.91
N SER A 76 11.33 7.03 -3.71
CA SER A 76 12.61 7.70 -3.87
C SER A 76 12.50 9.16 -3.46
N CYS A 77 13.47 9.67 -2.69
CA CYS A 77 13.49 11.02 -2.17
C CYS A 77 14.78 11.76 -2.57
N SER A 78 14.70 13.08 -2.73
CA SER A 78 15.85 13.98 -2.75
C SER A 78 16.04 14.60 -1.37
N VAL A 79 17.25 14.49 -0.83
CA VAL A 79 17.61 15.00 0.50
C VAL A 79 18.82 15.92 0.43
N ILE A 80 18.87 16.88 1.35
CA ILE A 80 19.92 17.89 1.47
C ILE A 80 20.36 17.95 2.93
N LEU A 81 21.66 18.10 3.16
CA LEU A 81 22.19 18.50 4.47
C LEU A 81 22.52 19.98 4.45
N CYS A 82 22.07 20.73 5.44
CA CYS A 82 22.41 22.14 5.64
C CYS A 82 23.15 22.34 6.96
N GLU A 83 23.87 23.46 7.06
CA GLU A 83 24.28 24.02 8.33
C GLU A 83 23.04 24.38 9.16
N ALA A 84 22.91 23.77 10.33
CA ALA A 84 21.73 23.93 11.18
C ALA A 84 21.60 25.37 11.70
N GLY A 85 20.37 25.90 11.63
CA GLY A 85 20.04 27.25 12.10
C GLY A 85 20.42 28.39 11.14
N ASN A 86 20.94 28.07 9.96
CA ASN A 86 21.35 29.08 9.00
C ASN A 86 20.19 29.48 8.06
N PRO A 87 19.73 30.74 8.10
CA PRO A 87 18.57 31.20 7.32
C PRO A 87 18.81 31.28 5.81
N ASN A 88 20.07 31.22 5.37
CA ASN A 88 20.44 31.34 3.95
C ASN A 88 20.50 29.97 3.24
N THR A 89 19.98 28.92 3.87
CA THR A 89 19.99 27.55 3.33
C THR A 89 18.62 27.15 2.78
N ARG A 90 18.60 26.10 1.95
CA ARG A 90 17.35 25.51 1.45
C ARG A 90 16.52 24.91 2.58
N CYS A 91 17.17 24.40 3.63
CA CYS A 91 16.50 23.81 4.79
C CYS A 91 15.64 24.85 5.53
N ALA A 92 16.16 26.07 5.72
CA ALA A 92 15.44 27.17 6.38
C ALA A 92 14.23 27.70 5.58
N GLN A 93 14.19 27.47 4.27
CA GLN A 93 13.05 27.86 3.43
C GLN A 93 11.81 26.98 3.67
N GLY A 94 12.00 25.77 4.20
CA GLY A 94 10.89 24.86 4.47
C GLY A 94 10.09 24.49 3.22
N CYS A 95 8.77 24.42 3.36
CA CYS A 95 7.85 24.21 2.24
C CYS A 95 7.75 25.48 1.37
N VAL A 96 8.07 25.34 0.09
CA VAL A 96 7.92 26.41 -0.91
C VAL A 96 6.93 25.96 -1.98
N ASN A 97 5.72 26.50 -1.93
CA ASN A 97 4.70 26.25 -2.95
C ASN A 97 5.12 26.87 -4.29
N SER A 98 4.97 26.12 -5.38
CA SER A 98 5.30 26.55 -6.75
C SER A 98 4.56 27.82 -7.21
N THR A 99 3.51 28.22 -6.50
CA THR A 99 2.68 29.41 -6.78
C THR A 99 3.11 30.66 -6.02
N SER A 100 4.01 30.54 -5.03
CA SER A 100 4.48 31.69 -4.27
C SER A 100 5.52 32.45 -5.11
N PRO A 101 5.38 33.78 -5.31
CA PRO A 101 6.43 34.57 -5.94
C PRO A 101 7.71 34.38 -5.14
N GLN A 102 8.76 33.88 -5.78
CA GLN A 102 10.09 33.90 -5.17
C GLN A 102 10.35 35.35 -4.72
N PRO A 103 10.74 35.59 -3.45
CA PRO A 103 11.27 36.89 -3.08
C PRO A 103 12.40 37.18 -4.08
N ALA A 104 12.26 38.27 -4.83
CA ALA A 104 13.24 38.69 -5.83
C ALA A 104 14.62 38.63 -5.15
N GLY A 105 15.48 37.74 -5.65
CA GLY A 105 16.76 37.45 -5.03
C GLY A 105 17.53 38.76 -4.87
N HIS A 106 17.76 39.17 -3.63
CA HIS A 106 18.73 40.20 -3.34
C HIS A 106 20.08 39.72 -3.88
N HIS A 107 20.65 40.48 -4.82
CA HIS A 107 22.00 40.27 -5.32
C HIS A 107 23.01 40.50 -4.18
N HIS A 108 23.15 39.51 -3.31
CA HIS A 108 24.25 39.45 -2.37
C HIS A 108 25.50 39.11 -3.18
N HIS A 109 26.44 40.06 -3.20
CA HIS A 109 27.82 39.83 -3.61
C HIS A 109 28.28 38.50 -3.02
N ARG A 110 28.43 37.49 -3.88
CA ARG A 110 28.84 36.14 -3.50
C ARG A 110 30.30 36.18 -3.08
N LYS A 111 30.54 36.56 -1.83
CA LYS A 111 31.81 36.29 -1.15
C LYS A 111 32.00 34.77 -1.23
N ARG A 112 33.21 34.31 -1.55
CA ARG A 112 33.56 32.87 -1.52
C ARG A 112 33.51 32.39 -0.08
N GLU A 113 32.32 32.08 0.41
CA GLU A 113 32.10 31.40 1.69
C GLU A 113 32.00 29.89 1.44
N ALA A 114 32.30 29.11 2.47
CA ALA A 114 32.14 27.67 2.42
C ALA A 114 30.69 27.32 2.06
N ALA A 115 30.48 26.25 1.27
CA ALA A 115 29.14 25.81 0.93
C ALA A 115 28.38 25.43 2.22
N MET A 116 27.31 26.18 2.54
CA MET A 116 26.51 26.01 3.75
C MET A 116 25.48 24.88 3.66
N GLN A 117 25.45 24.18 2.52
CA GLN A 117 24.57 23.04 2.27
C GLN A 117 25.18 22.14 1.20
N THR A 118 24.78 20.87 1.20
CA THR A 118 25.21 19.89 0.20
C THR A 118 24.43 20.03 -1.10
N ALA A 119 24.88 19.34 -2.15
CA ALA A 119 24.03 19.02 -3.28
C ALA A 119 22.86 18.10 -2.85
N LYS A 120 21.88 17.95 -3.74
CA LYS A 120 20.78 16.98 -3.57
C LYS A 120 21.33 15.57 -3.68
N HIS A 121 20.96 14.72 -2.74
CA HIS A 121 21.27 13.29 -2.75
C HIS A 121 19.98 12.50 -2.97
N HIS A 122 20.02 11.50 -3.84
CA HIS A 122 18.88 10.63 -4.09
C HIS A 122 18.99 9.35 -3.28
N ILE A 123 17.93 9.03 -2.56
CA ILE A 123 17.79 7.80 -1.79
C ILE A 123 16.50 7.11 -2.19
N SER A 124 16.46 5.78 -2.08
CA SER A 124 15.31 4.98 -2.49
C SER A 124 15.04 3.84 -1.53
N GLN A 125 13.77 3.47 -1.40
CA GLN A 125 13.28 2.34 -0.62
C GLN A 125 12.34 1.50 -1.49
N GLY A 126 12.62 0.20 -1.61
CA GLY A 126 11.76 -0.71 -2.35
C GLY A 126 12.46 -2.02 -2.76
N PRO A 127 11.74 -2.89 -3.50
CA PRO A 127 10.36 -2.71 -3.94
C PRO A 127 9.32 -2.99 -2.84
N LEU A 128 8.34 -2.10 -2.71
CA LEU A 128 7.10 -2.34 -1.96
C LEU A 128 6.13 -3.10 -2.85
N ARG A 129 5.55 -4.19 -2.33
CA ARG A 129 4.56 -5.00 -3.05
C ARG A 129 3.30 -5.15 -2.21
N LEU A 130 2.13 -4.96 -2.82
CA LEU A 130 0.87 -5.28 -2.18
C LEU A 130 0.75 -6.81 -2.11
N ARG A 131 0.84 -7.35 -0.90
CA ARG A 131 0.43 -8.74 -0.68
C ARG A 131 -1.09 -8.78 -0.72
N LYS A 132 -1.66 -9.22 -1.84
CA LYS A 132 -3.09 -9.53 -1.91
C LYS A 132 -3.34 -10.62 -0.85
N SER A 133 -4.10 -10.28 0.19
CA SER A 133 -4.68 -11.32 1.03
C SER A 133 -5.55 -12.14 0.09
N SER A 134 -5.15 -13.38 -0.18
CA SER A 134 -6.14 -14.34 -0.64
C SER A 134 -7.10 -14.44 0.53
N GLU A 135 -8.22 -13.73 0.48
CA GLU A 135 -9.45 -14.37 0.97
C GLU A 135 -9.40 -15.73 0.31
N SER A 136 -9.19 -16.75 1.14
CA SER A 136 -9.29 -18.11 0.69
C SER A 136 -10.75 -18.21 0.28
N SER A 137 -11.04 -18.05 -1.00
CA SER A 137 -12.22 -18.65 -1.59
C SER A 137 -12.03 -20.12 -1.30
N VAL A 138 -12.51 -20.58 -0.15
CA VAL A 138 -12.64 -22.00 0.16
C VAL A 138 -13.78 -22.48 -0.73
N THR A 139 -13.48 -22.59 -2.01
CA THR A 139 -14.31 -23.29 -2.99
C THR A 139 -13.37 -24.20 -3.77
N ASN A 140 -12.57 -24.96 -3.03
CA ASN A 140 -12.08 -26.24 -3.51
C ASN A 140 -12.84 -27.35 -2.76
N VAL A 141 -14.17 -27.25 -2.76
CA VAL A 141 -15.01 -28.44 -2.58
C VAL A 141 -15.02 -29.13 -3.94
N ASN A 142 -14.21 -30.17 -4.04
CA ASN A 142 -14.15 -31.11 -5.16
C ASN A 142 -15.52 -31.22 -5.83
N MET A 143 -15.65 -30.76 -7.08
CA MET A 143 -16.92 -30.73 -7.82
C MET A 143 -17.63 -32.10 -7.83
N GLY A 144 -16.87 -33.19 -7.68
CA GLY A 144 -17.40 -34.54 -7.51
C GLY A 144 -18.20 -34.79 -6.22
N LEU A 145 -17.95 -34.07 -5.12
CA LEU A 145 -18.62 -34.29 -3.82
C LEU A 145 -20.03 -33.67 -3.81
N MET A 146 -20.20 -32.49 -4.41
CA MET A 146 -21.52 -31.86 -4.57
C MET A 146 -22.40 -32.64 -5.55
N VAL A 147 -21.83 -33.10 -6.67
CA VAL A 147 -22.53 -33.95 -7.64
C VAL A 147 -22.90 -35.30 -6.99
N GLY A 148 -22.01 -35.89 -6.19
CA GLY A 148 -22.27 -37.15 -5.47
C GLY A 148 -23.45 -37.06 -4.50
N CYS A 149 -23.52 -35.99 -3.70
CA CYS A 149 -24.62 -35.79 -2.74
C CYS A 149 -25.98 -35.63 -3.42
N ILE A 150 -26.03 -34.90 -4.55
CA ILE A 150 -27.28 -34.70 -5.31
C ILE A 150 -27.75 -36.03 -5.91
N VAL A 151 -26.85 -36.81 -6.52
CA VAL A 151 -27.21 -38.12 -7.08
C VAL A 151 -27.71 -39.08 -6.01
N ALA A 152 -27.07 -39.12 -4.84
CA ALA A 152 -27.51 -39.96 -3.72
C ALA A 152 -28.91 -39.56 -3.21
N ALA A 153 -29.16 -38.26 -3.03
CA ALA A 153 -30.47 -37.77 -2.59
C ALA A 153 -31.59 -38.10 -3.58
N VAL A 154 -31.33 -37.93 -4.89
CA VAL A 154 -32.29 -38.28 -5.95
C VAL A 154 -32.55 -39.78 -5.98
N ALA A 155 -31.52 -40.62 -5.85
CA ALA A 155 -31.68 -42.07 -5.81
C ALA A 155 -32.53 -42.54 -4.62
N VAL A 156 -32.33 -41.96 -3.43
CA VAL A 156 -33.13 -42.27 -2.24
C VAL A 156 -34.58 -41.85 -2.44
N LEU A 157 -34.84 -40.64 -2.96
CA LEU A 157 -36.20 -40.17 -3.22
C LEU A 157 -36.92 -41.03 -4.25
N CYS A 158 -36.26 -41.38 -5.35
CA CYS A 158 -36.81 -42.31 -6.35
C CYS A 158 -37.09 -43.69 -5.74
N GLY A 159 -36.17 -44.23 -4.93
CA GLY A 159 -36.35 -45.50 -4.23
C GLY A 159 -37.55 -45.48 -3.29
N VAL A 160 -37.73 -44.41 -2.51
CA VAL A 160 -38.87 -44.23 -1.60
C VAL A 160 -40.17 -44.10 -2.39
N MET A 161 -40.20 -43.36 -3.49
CA MET A 161 -41.39 -43.22 -4.34
C MET A 161 -41.79 -44.55 -4.99
N LEU A 162 -40.82 -45.33 -5.48
CA LEU A 162 -41.06 -46.67 -6.03
C LEU A 162 -41.50 -47.67 -4.95
N TYR A 163 -40.94 -47.57 -3.75
CA TYR A 163 -41.36 -48.39 -2.61
C TYR A 163 -42.81 -48.05 -2.23
N LYS A 164 -43.12 -46.75 -2.10
CA LYS A 164 -44.47 -46.27 -1.79
C LYS A 164 -45.47 -46.69 -2.87
N SER A 165 -45.14 -46.54 -4.15
CA SER A 165 -46.04 -46.96 -5.25
C SER A 165 -46.29 -48.47 -5.26
N LYS A 166 -45.29 -49.29 -4.93
CA LYS A 166 -45.48 -50.74 -4.76
C LYS A 166 -46.32 -51.09 -3.53
N THR A 167 -46.11 -50.43 -2.40
CA THR A 167 -46.89 -50.70 -1.18
C THR A 167 -48.35 -50.25 -1.28
N SER A 168 -48.64 -49.21 -2.07
CA SER A 168 -50.01 -48.73 -2.33
C SER A 168 -50.85 -49.69 -3.18
N GLY A 169 -50.25 -50.73 -3.78
CA GLY A 169 -50.95 -51.79 -4.51
C GLY A 169 -51.44 -52.95 -3.64
N VAL A 170 -51.07 -53.00 -2.36
CA VAL A 170 -51.48 -54.09 -1.45
C VAL A 170 -52.82 -53.75 -0.80
N LYS A 171 -53.92 -54.17 -1.45
CA LYS A 171 -55.25 -54.17 -0.82
C LYS A 171 -55.33 -55.33 0.17
N TYR A 172 -55.39 -55.02 1.46
CA TYR A 172 -55.73 -56.01 2.48
C TYR A 172 -57.24 -56.31 2.39
N GLN A 173 -57.58 -57.56 2.08
CA GLN A 173 -58.95 -58.05 2.16
C GLN A 173 -59.13 -58.72 3.52
N PRO A 174 -60.12 -58.31 4.35
CA PRO A 174 -60.31 -58.93 5.65
C PRO A 174 -60.79 -60.38 5.47
N LEU A 175 -60.17 -61.28 6.23
CA LEU A 175 -60.56 -62.68 6.34
C LEU A 175 -61.97 -62.78 6.94
N THR A 176 -62.88 -63.39 6.20
CA THR A 176 -64.17 -63.87 6.72
C THR A 176 -63.93 -64.86 7.84
N THR A 177 -64.24 -64.46 9.07
CA THR A 177 -64.31 -65.37 10.22
C THR A 177 -65.58 -66.22 10.09
N PHE A 178 -65.38 -67.52 9.90
CA PHE A 178 -66.39 -68.56 10.06
C PHE A 178 -66.58 -68.90 11.55
N GLU A 179 -67.84 -69.23 11.89
CA GLU A 179 -68.34 -69.99 13.05
C GLU A 179 -68.25 -69.34 14.44
N THR A 180 -69.28 -69.43 15.31
CA THR A 180 -70.43 -70.35 15.44
C THR A 180 -71.71 -69.62 15.84
#